data_AF-U5E3K3-F1
#
_entry.id   AF-U5E3K3-F1
#
_cell.length_a   1.000
_cell.length_b   1.000
_cell.length_c   1.000
_cell.angle_alpha   90.00
_cell.angle_beta   90.00
_cell.angle_gamma   90.00
#
_symmetry.space_group_name_H-M   'P 1'
#
loop_
_entity.id
_entity.type
_entity.pdbx_description
1 polymer ?
#
loop_
_entity_poly.entity_id
_entity_poly.type
_entity_poly.pdbx_seq_one_letter_code
_entity_poly.pdbx_strand_id
1 'polypeptide(L)' 'MTGTETLSTELTAAERRAALRRLVVIFGLMNKMIELSAAGAPRQLAEHAAAARDLVGELVTDIARLP' A
#
# COMPACT_ATOMS: atom_id res chain seq x y z
N MET A 1 -17.14 3.11 -37.85
CA MET A 1 -17.15 2.23 -36.66
C MET A 1 -15.78 2.29 -36.04
N THR A 2 -15.59 3.12 -35.01
CA THR A 2 -14.37 3.12 -34.18
C THR A 2 -14.85 2.88 -32.76
N GLY A 3 -14.87 1.62 -32.35
CA GLY A 3 -15.07 1.27 -30.96
C GLY A 3 -13.84 1.74 -30.20
N THR A 4 -13.98 2.77 -29.39
CA THR A 4 -13.02 3.06 -28.33
C THR A 4 -13.08 1.89 -27.36
N GLU A 5 -12.14 0.96 -27.49
CA GLU A 5 -11.87 -0.05 -26.47
C GLU A 5 -11.49 0.69 -25.20
N THR A 6 -12.47 0.86 -24.30
CA THR A 6 -12.20 1.23 -22.92
C THR A 6 -11.39 0.08 -22.33
N LEU A 7 -10.07 0.19 -22.32
CA LEU A 7 -9.18 -0.66 -21.53
C LEU A 7 -9.77 -0.70 -20.12
N SER A 8 -10.24 -1.87 -19.71
CA SER A 8 -10.88 -2.06 -18.42
C SER A 8 -9.83 -1.83 -17.34
N THR A 9 -9.81 -0.64 -16.74
CA THR A 9 -8.96 -0.23 -15.60
C THR A 9 -9.31 -0.95 -14.30
N GLU A 10 -10.00 -2.08 -14.40
CA GLU A 10 -10.42 -2.87 -13.25
C GLU A 10 -9.37 -3.93 -12.92
N LEU A 11 -8.80 -3.79 -11.73
CA LEU A 11 -7.97 -4.81 -11.11
C LEU A 11 -8.62 -6.19 -11.19
N THR A 12 -7.87 -7.22 -11.55
CA THR A 12 -8.35 -8.60 -11.44
C THR A 12 -8.65 -8.94 -9.97
N ALA A 13 -9.46 -9.97 -9.73
CA ALA A 13 -9.71 -10.43 -8.35
C ALA A 13 -8.42 -10.86 -7.62
N ALA A 14 -7.44 -11.36 -8.37
CA ALA A 14 -6.13 -11.72 -7.85
C ALA A 14 -5.32 -10.47 -7.45
N GLU A 15 -5.27 -9.44 -8.30
CA GLU A 15 -4.63 -8.16 -8.01
C GLU A 15 -5.27 -7.45 -6.83
N ARG A 16 -6.61 -7.39 -6.76
CA ARG A 16 -7.34 -6.83 -5.61
C ARG A 16 -6.96 -7.55 -4.32
N ARG A 17 -6.90 -8.88 -4.33
CA ARG A 17 -6.53 -9.67 -3.16
C ARG A 17 -5.07 -9.46 -2.76
N ALA A 18 -4.16 -9.33 -3.73
CA ALA A 18 -2.75 -9.03 -3.46
C ALA A 18 -2.57 -7.63 -2.86
N ALA A 19 -3.22 -6.62 -3.45
CA ALA A 19 -3.23 -5.24 -2.95
C ALA A 19 -3.80 -5.17 -1.52
N LEU A 20 -4.93 -5.84 -1.28
CA LEU A 20 -5.55 -5.87 0.05
C LEU A 20 -4.63 -6.48 1.12
N ARG A 21 -3.92 -7.57 0.81
CA ARG A 21 -2.95 -8.16 1.75
C ARG A 21 -1.84 -7.18 2.13
N ARG A 22 -1.35 -6.40 1.17
CA ARG A 22 -0.33 -5.37 1.43
C ARG A 22 -0.89 -4.21 2.24
N LEU A 23 -2.12 -3.77 1.96
CA LEU A 23 -2.81 -2.74 2.75
C LEU A 23 -3.00 -3.17 4.21
N VAL A 24 -3.31 -4.44 4.47
CA VAL A 24 -3.40 -4.97 5.85
C VAL A 24 -2.06 -4.85 6.59
N VAL A 25 -0.93 -5.14 5.92
CA VAL A 25 0.40 -4.99 6.51
C VAL A 25 0.71 -3.52 6.82
N ILE A 26 0.45 -2.62 5.85
CA ILE A 26 0.64 -1.18 6.02
C ILE A 26 -0.21 -0.66 7.19
N PHE A 27 -1.46 -1.11 7.30
CA PHE A 27 -2.34 -0.74 8.41
C PHE A 27 -1.79 -1.21 9.77
N GLY A 28 -1.24 -2.43 9.83
CA GLY A 28 -0.54 -2.92 11.02
C GLY A 28 0.65 -2.04 11.42
N LEU A 29 1.44 -1.59 10.45
CA LEU A 29 2.55 -0.64 10.69
C LEU A 29 2.03 0.71 11.22
N MET A 30 0.93 1.22 10.69
CA MET A 30 0.32 2.46 11.19
C MET A 30 -0.12 2.34 12.65
N ASN A 31 -0.76 1.24 13.03
CA ASN A 31 -1.11 0.99 14.42
C ASN A 31 0.15 0.93 15.29
N LYS A 32 1.21 0.28 14.81
CA LYS A 32 2.46 0.21 15.55
C LYS A 32 3.10 1.59 15.73
N MET A 33 3.05 2.44 14.72
CA MET A 33 3.52 3.82 14.81
C MET A 33 2.75 4.63 15.86
N ILE A 34 1.42 4.46 15.95
CA ILE A 34 0.59 5.12 16.97
C ILE A 34 1.04 4.68 18.38
N GLU A 35 1.24 3.37 18.59
CA GLU A 35 1.77 2.84 19.86
C GLU A 35 3.14 3.41 20.21
N LEU A 36 4.06 3.46 19.24
CA LEU A 36 5.42 3.97 19.44
C LEU A 36 5.42 5.48 19.72
N SER A 37 4.53 6.23 19.09
CA SER A 37 4.32 7.65 19.37
C SER A 37 3.83 7.84 20.81
N ALA A 38 2.84 7.06 21.26
CA ALA A 38 2.34 7.11 22.63
C ALA A 38 3.40 6.69 23.67
N ALA A 39 4.28 5.76 23.30
CA ALA A 39 5.37 5.27 24.15
C ALA A 39 6.60 6.19 24.18
N GLY A 40 6.62 7.29 23.43
CA GLY A 40 7.77 8.20 23.37
C GLY A 40 9.01 7.57 22.72
N ALA A 41 8.82 6.74 21.68
CA ALA A 41 9.85 5.96 21.02
C ALA A 41 10.17 6.49 19.59
N PRO A 42 10.79 7.69 19.45
CA PRO A 42 10.88 8.40 18.17
C PRO A 42 11.76 7.71 17.12
N ARG A 43 12.79 6.95 17.54
CA ARG A 43 13.66 6.21 16.60
C ARG A 43 12.91 5.06 15.94
N GLN A 44 12.27 4.22 16.76
CA GLN A 44 11.46 3.11 16.26
C GLN A 44 10.29 3.63 15.42
N LEU A 45 9.67 4.75 15.84
CA LEU A 45 8.61 5.40 15.06
C LEU A 45 9.12 5.78 13.66
N ALA A 46 10.29 6.43 13.56
CA ALA A 46 10.88 6.82 12.28
C ALA A 46 11.21 5.61 11.39
N GLU A 47 11.74 4.52 11.97
CA GLU A 47 12.02 3.28 11.25
C GLU A 47 10.74 2.66 10.66
N HIS A 48 9.67 2.59 11.46
CA HIS A 48 8.39 2.03 10.99
C HIS A 48 7.71 2.96 9.97
N ALA A 49 7.88 4.27 10.10
CA ALA A 49 7.38 5.25 9.13
C ALA A 49 8.08 5.11 7.77
N ALA A 50 9.40 4.93 7.76
CA ALA A 50 10.15 4.66 6.54
C ALA A 50 9.69 3.35 5.88
N ALA A 51 9.58 2.27 6.65
CA ALA A 51 9.11 0.98 6.13
C ALA A 51 7.68 1.06 5.55
N ALA A 52 6.77 1.75 6.24
CA ALA A 52 5.40 1.96 5.74
C ALA A 52 5.40 2.78 4.44
N ARG A 53 6.24 3.82 4.35
CA ARG A 53 6.38 4.64 3.13
C ARG A 53 6.85 3.79 1.94
N ASP A 54 7.86 2.96 2.15
CA ASP A 54 8.42 2.14 1.08
C ASP A 54 7.40 1.10 0.58
N LEU A 55 6.68 0.43 1.49
CA LEU A 55 5.60 -0.50 1.12
C LEU A 55 4.45 0.19 0.37
N VAL A 56 4.08 1.41 0.75
CA VAL A 56 3.09 2.21 0.01
C VAL A 56 3.62 2.55 -1.38
N GLY A 57 4.89 2.95 -1.50
CA GLY A 57 5.53 3.26 -2.78
C GLY A 57 5.58 2.05 -3.72
N GLU A 58 5.93 0.87 -3.19
CA GLU A 58 5.88 -0.39 -3.92
C GLU A 58 4.46 -0.73 -4.38
N LEU A 59 3.48 -0.60 -3.49
CA LEU A 59 2.07 -0.87 -3.83
C LEU A 59 1.56 0.05 -4.95
N VAL A 60 1.86 1.35 -4.86
CA VAL A 60 1.46 2.33 -5.89
C VAL A 60 2.15 2.02 -7.22
N THR A 61 3.44 1.70 -7.18
CA THR A 61 4.21 1.34 -8.39
C THR A 61 3.66 0.08 -9.05
N ASP A 62 3.31 -0.93 -8.26
CA ASP A 62 2.74 -2.17 -8.77
C ASP A 62 1.35 -1.94 -9.38
N ILE A 63 0.48 -1.16 -8.72
CA ILE A 63 -0.84 -0.81 -9.27
C ILE A 63 -0.71 0.00 -10.56
N ALA A 64 0.21 0.96 -10.62
CA ALA A 64 0.43 1.80 -11.81
C ALA A 64 1.01 1.05 -13.02
N ARG A 65 1.53 -0.17 -12.81
CA ARG A 65 2.07 -1.04 -13.86
C ARG A 65 1.08 -2.11 -14.32
N LEU A 66 -0.11 -2.17 -13.73
CA LEU A 66 -1.14 -3.11 -14.17
C LEU A 66 -1.68 -2.71 -15.56
N PRO A 67 -1.99 -3.71 -16.40
CA PRO A 67 -2.39 -3.50 -17.80
C PRO A 67 -3.74 -2.80 -17.96
#